data_AF-A0A8T4PW81-F1
#
_entry.id   AF-A0A8T4PW81-F1
#
_cell.length_a   1.000
_cell.length_b   1.000
_cell.length_c   1.000
_cell.angle_alpha   90.00
_cell.angle_beta   90.00
_cell.angle_gamma   90.00
#
_symmetry.space_group_name_H-M   'P 1'
#
loop_
_entity.id
_entity.type
_entity.pdbx_description
1 polymer ?
#
loop_
_entity_poly.entity_id
_entity_poly.type
_entity_poly.pdbx_seq_one_letter_code
_entity_poly.pdbx_strand_id
1 'polypeptide(L)'
;MIPQLQQLFHSIIKSLEVLYVIEGVKPCARILVFEDELEKAMNFLNDNKISAAVSDFKVLKQTAQNEFYSDKSVKIDKNSKQKGHFFVYLSKNREAAKKARLMEEDNSHKELGLLLGYPKCCCEFFEKNFNEKNTDLTLKTLENSDGHEFPLYANIAARHFDVSLLSHFPHNFQCKPSIEIAKNNLKIIKKYSEQLAAVFSGILHCVAIYTAEEGIFLLRKYEKLGDMIVYGDVLTTSKSKLYYLIASNRELKIVDKNNFVISDVNIKGKGYGVMVFS
;
A
#
# COMPACT_ATOMS: atom_id res chain seq x y z
N MET A 1 13.91 -3.31 17.29
CA MET A 1 12.61 -3.84 16.86
C MET A 1 12.46 -3.81 15.34
N ILE A 2 12.38 -2.64 14.68
CA ILE A 2 12.12 -2.56 13.23
C ILE A 2 13.13 -3.35 12.35
N PRO A 3 14.46 -3.24 12.55
CA PRO A 3 15.42 -4.01 11.74
C PRO A 3 15.25 -5.53 11.85
N GLN A 4 14.92 -6.02 13.05
CA GLN A 4 14.66 -7.45 13.30
C GLN A 4 13.39 -7.91 12.56
N LEU A 5 12.31 -7.12 12.61
CA LEU A 5 11.09 -7.38 11.88
C LEU A 5 11.36 -7.39 10.36
N GLN A 6 12.15 -6.44 9.86
CA GLN A 6 12.49 -6.36 8.43
C GLN A 6 13.31 -7.57 7.97
N GLN A 7 14.23 -8.06 8.79
CA GLN A 7 14.99 -9.28 8.50
C GLN A 7 14.08 -10.52 8.41
N LEU A 8 13.00 -10.56 9.19
CA LEU A 8 12.07 -11.68 9.25
C LEU A 8 10.99 -11.62 8.15
N PHE A 9 10.44 -10.44 7.90
CA PHE A 9 9.30 -10.27 6.99
C PHE A 9 9.71 -9.76 5.60
N HIS A 10 10.97 -9.38 5.39
CA HIS A 10 11.54 -8.95 4.11
C HIS A 10 10.81 -7.77 3.44
N SER A 11 10.04 -7.00 4.21
CA SER A 11 9.37 -5.78 3.75
C SER A 11 9.08 -4.89 4.93
N ILE A 12 9.28 -3.59 4.76
CA ILE A 12 9.05 -2.63 5.83
C ILE A 12 7.56 -2.46 6.09
N ILE A 13 6.67 -2.43 5.08
CA ILE A 13 5.23 -2.31 5.35
C ILE A 13 4.70 -3.53 6.13
N LYS A 14 5.15 -4.75 5.80
CA LYS A 14 4.76 -5.96 6.56
C LYS A 14 5.30 -5.94 7.99
N SER A 15 6.53 -5.44 8.17
CA SER A 15 7.14 -5.27 9.49
C SER A 15 6.35 -4.28 10.34
N LEU A 16 5.90 -3.18 9.74
CA LEU A 16 5.12 -2.16 10.41
C LEU A 16 3.73 -2.66 10.81
N GLU A 17 3.08 -3.48 9.98
CA GLU A 17 1.82 -4.16 10.35
C GLU A 17 1.93 -4.95 11.66
N VAL A 18 3.01 -5.71 11.81
CA VAL A 18 3.30 -6.47 13.04
C VAL A 18 3.57 -5.52 14.20
N LEU A 19 4.39 -4.49 13.98
CA LEU A 19 4.70 -3.48 14.99
C LEU A 19 3.44 -2.77 15.51
N TYR A 20 2.50 -2.40 14.63
CA TYR A 20 1.27 -1.73 15.01
C TYR A 20 0.37 -2.60 15.89
N VAL A 21 0.37 -3.93 15.68
CA VAL A 21 -0.34 -4.86 16.57
C VAL A 21 0.40 -5.02 17.89
N ILE A 22 1.74 -5.11 17.88
CA ILE A 22 2.57 -5.14 19.11
C ILE A 22 2.33 -3.89 19.96
N GLU A 23 2.22 -2.72 19.35
CA GLU A 23 1.92 -1.46 20.04
C GLU A 23 0.46 -1.33 20.46
N GLY A 24 -0.43 -2.20 19.96
CA GLY A 24 -1.87 -2.16 20.25
C GLY A 24 -2.62 -1.01 19.57
N VAL A 25 -1.99 -0.31 18.61
CA VAL A 25 -2.66 0.72 17.80
C VAL A 25 -3.48 0.11 16.66
N LYS A 26 -3.17 -1.13 16.27
CA LYS A 26 -3.94 -1.91 15.30
C LYS A 26 -4.49 -3.18 15.94
N PRO A 27 -5.82 -3.44 15.86
CA PRO A 27 -6.44 -4.57 16.56
C PRO A 27 -6.09 -5.93 15.94
N CYS A 28 -5.93 -5.99 14.62
CA CYS A 28 -5.58 -7.18 13.87
C CYS A 28 -4.84 -6.76 12.59
N ALA A 29 -3.91 -7.58 12.11
CA ALA A 29 -3.25 -7.38 10.83
C ALA A 29 -3.28 -8.65 9.98
N ARG A 30 -3.12 -8.48 8.67
CA ARG A 30 -2.96 -9.57 7.69
C ARG A 30 -1.65 -9.35 6.96
N ILE A 31 -0.74 -10.31 7.05
CA ILE A 31 0.56 -10.27 6.36
C ILE A 31 0.77 -11.51 5.49
N LEU A 32 1.65 -11.38 4.51
CA LEU A 32 2.13 -12.50 3.70
C LEU A 32 3.48 -13.00 4.23
N VAL A 33 3.53 -14.27 4.58
CA VAL A 33 4.74 -14.96 5.06
C VAL A 33 5.08 -16.06 4.07
N PHE A 34 6.33 -16.10 3.60
CA PHE A 34 6.79 -17.16 2.72
C PHE A 34 6.84 -18.49 3.47
N GLU A 35 6.49 -19.59 2.81
CA GLU A 35 6.40 -20.91 3.43
C GLU A 35 7.65 -21.29 4.24
N ASP A 36 8.85 -21.02 3.70
CA ASP A 36 10.11 -21.35 4.37
C ASP A 36 10.39 -20.50 5.63
N GLU A 37 9.77 -19.31 5.74
CA GLU A 37 9.93 -18.42 6.90
C GLU A 37 8.78 -18.58 7.92
N LEU A 38 7.79 -19.44 7.63
CA LEU A 38 6.57 -19.53 8.43
C LEU A 38 6.85 -19.93 9.87
N GLU A 39 7.65 -20.97 10.10
CA GLU A 39 7.98 -21.45 11.45
C GLU A 39 8.66 -20.35 12.27
N LYS A 40 9.68 -19.70 11.69
CA LYS A 40 10.41 -18.60 12.32
C LYS A 40 9.50 -17.41 12.63
N ALA A 41 8.59 -17.08 11.71
CA ALA A 41 7.60 -16.02 11.92
C ALA A 41 6.64 -16.36 13.06
N MET A 42 6.15 -17.59 13.13
CA MET A 42 5.23 -18.04 14.18
C MET A 42 5.91 -18.06 15.55
N ASN A 43 7.17 -18.50 15.64
CA ASN A 43 7.95 -18.46 16.87
C ASN A 43 8.13 -17.02 17.37
N PHE A 44 8.51 -16.10 16.47
CA PHE A 44 8.63 -14.68 16.82
C PHE A 44 7.30 -14.10 17.34
N LEU A 45 6.18 -14.39 16.67
CA LEU A 45 4.86 -13.89 17.09
C LEU A 45 4.48 -14.45 18.48
N ASN A 46 4.73 -15.74 18.72
CA ASN A 46 4.50 -16.38 20.01
C ASN A 46 5.34 -15.76 21.14
N ASP A 47 6.63 -15.54 20.90
CA ASP A 47 7.56 -14.91 21.86
C ASP A 47 7.12 -13.48 22.24
N ASN A 48 6.49 -12.79 21.29
CA ASN A 48 5.93 -11.45 21.50
C ASN A 48 4.47 -11.46 21.97
N LYS A 49 3.94 -12.62 22.39
CA LYS A 49 2.55 -12.81 22.88
C LYS A 49 1.49 -12.35 21.87
N ILE A 50 1.78 -12.49 20.59
CA ILE A 50 0.85 -12.22 19.49
C ILE A 50 0.25 -13.55 19.03
N SER A 51 -1.08 -13.64 19.10
CA SER A 51 -1.80 -14.78 18.52
C SER A 51 -1.83 -14.67 17.01
N ALA A 52 -1.67 -15.80 16.34
CA ALA A 52 -1.73 -15.88 14.88
C ALA A 52 -2.57 -17.05 14.39
N ALA A 53 -3.23 -16.84 13.25
CA ALA A 53 -3.93 -17.86 12.48
C ALA A 53 -3.40 -17.84 11.05
N VAL A 54 -3.14 -19.02 10.48
CA VAL A 54 -2.56 -19.17 9.14
C VAL A 54 -3.66 -19.63 8.18
N SER A 55 -3.71 -19.08 6.97
CA SER A 55 -4.65 -19.53 5.93
C SER A 55 -4.48 -21.01 5.61
N ASP A 56 -5.58 -21.67 5.21
CA ASP A 56 -5.58 -23.05 4.74
C ASP A 56 -5.23 -23.19 3.24
N PHE A 57 -4.80 -22.09 2.61
CA PHE A 57 -4.32 -22.00 1.24
C PHE A 57 -3.00 -21.22 1.17
N LYS A 58 -2.25 -21.44 0.09
CA LYS A 58 -1.08 -20.62 -0.28
C LYS A 58 -1.50 -19.60 -1.35
N VAL A 59 -0.73 -18.53 -1.49
CA VAL A 59 -0.85 -17.58 -2.60
C VAL A 59 0.47 -17.47 -3.36
N LEU A 60 0.36 -17.44 -4.68
CA LEU A 60 1.47 -17.16 -5.59
C LEU A 60 1.34 -15.75 -6.11
N LYS A 61 2.40 -14.95 -6.00
CA LYS A 61 2.47 -13.69 -6.73
C LYS A 61 2.68 -14.03 -8.20
N GLN A 62 1.79 -13.56 -9.07
CA GLN A 62 2.04 -13.61 -10.51
C GLN A 62 3.03 -12.49 -10.85
N THR A 63 4.31 -12.83 -11.00
CA THR A 63 5.21 -11.98 -11.79
C THR A 63 4.70 -12.00 -13.21
N ALA A 64 4.30 -10.83 -13.72
CA ALA A 64 3.80 -10.70 -15.08
C ALA A 64 4.83 -11.28 -16.07
N GLN A 65 4.39 -12.23 -16.89
CA GLN A 65 5.17 -12.76 -18.00
C GLN A 65 5.27 -11.77 -19.17
N ASN A 66 4.53 -10.66 -19.11
CA ASN A 66 4.54 -9.56 -20.08
C ASN A 66 5.00 -8.28 -19.36
N GLU A 67 5.56 -7.32 -20.09
CA GLU A 67 6.15 -6.03 -19.64
C GLU A 67 5.21 -5.09 -18.82
N PHE A 68 4.07 -5.58 -18.34
CA PHE A 68 3.05 -4.86 -17.59
C PHE A 68 3.09 -5.23 -16.10
N TYR A 69 3.10 -4.23 -15.23
CA TYR A 69 3.04 -4.41 -13.78
C TYR A 69 1.72 -5.08 -13.35
N SER A 70 1.77 -6.19 -12.60
CA SER A 70 0.58 -6.90 -12.10
C SER A 70 0.75 -7.28 -10.63
N ASP A 71 -0.09 -6.74 -9.75
CA ASP A 71 -0.17 -7.08 -8.32
C ASP A 71 -1.08 -8.29 -8.04
N LYS A 72 -1.27 -9.17 -9.04
CA LYS A 72 -2.19 -10.31 -8.91
C LYS A 72 -1.55 -11.45 -8.12
N SER A 73 -2.33 -12.00 -7.20
CA SER A 73 -1.99 -13.22 -6.49
C SER A 73 -3.06 -14.28 -6.73
N VAL A 74 -2.65 -15.53 -6.92
CA VAL A 74 -3.56 -16.66 -7.13
C VAL A 74 -3.53 -17.59 -5.92
N LYS A 75 -4.70 -17.95 -5.40
CA LYS A 75 -4.84 -18.96 -4.34
C LYS A 75 -4.55 -20.34 -4.92
N ILE A 76 -3.72 -21.12 -4.23
CA ILE A 76 -3.41 -22.52 -4.56
C ILE A 76 -3.59 -23.39 -3.31
N ASP A 77 -3.76 -24.69 -3.53
CA ASP A 77 -3.86 -25.68 -2.45
C ASP A 77 -2.64 -25.63 -1.52
N LYS A 78 -2.84 -25.72 -0.20
CA LYS A 78 -1.75 -25.71 0.78
C LYS A 78 -0.77 -26.87 0.64
N ASN A 79 -1.21 -28.00 0.11
CA ASN A 79 -0.38 -29.18 -0.13
C ASN A 79 0.25 -29.15 -1.54
N SER A 80 0.03 -28.09 -2.32
CA SER A 80 0.73 -27.90 -3.58
C SER A 80 2.24 -27.92 -3.36
N LYS A 81 2.95 -28.63 -4.24
CA LYS A 81 4.41 -28.69 -4.26
C LYS A 81 5.05 -27.34 -4.57
N GLN A 82 4.29 -26.43 -5.18
CA GLN A 82 4.78 -25.09 -5.47
C GLN A 82 4.83 -24.26 -4.19
N LYS A 83 6.03 -23.76 -3.85
CA LYS A 83 6.22 -22.87 -2.71
C LYS A 83 5.50 -21.55 -2.95
N GLY A 84 4.87 -21.03 -1.91
CA GLY A 84 4.11 -19.79 -1.96
C GLY A 84 4.14 -19.06 -0.64
N HIS A 85 3.25 -18.07 -0.52
CA HIS A 85 3.05 -17.35 0.74
C HIS A 85 1.76 -17.82 1.41
N PHE A 86 1.76 -17.87 2.73
CA PHE A 86 0.54 -17.97 3.52
C PHE A 86 0.08 -16.58 3.95
N PHE A 87 -1.23 -16.38 4.04
CA PHE A 87 -1.73 -15.29 4.85
C PHE A 87 -1.62 -15.65 6.31
N VAL A 88 -1.05 -14.75 7.10
CA VAL A 88 -1.00 -14.84 8.56
C VAL A 88 -1.79 -13.68 9.13
N TYR A 89 -2.83 -14.02 9.88
CA TYR A 89 -3.71 -13.11 10.59
C TYR A 89 -3.24 -13.02 12.02
N LEU A 90 -2.87 -11.83 12.49
CA LEU A 90 -2.23 -11.67 13.79
C LEU A 90 -2.94 -10.61 14.63
N SER A 91 -3.10 -10.90 15.92
CA SER A 91 -3.76 -10.05 16.90
C SER A 91 -3.28 -10.37 18.31
N LYS A 92 -3.35 -9.40 19.22
CA LYS A 92 -3.23 -9.68 20.67
C LYS A 92 -4.41 -10.53 21.19
N ASN A 93 -5.52 -10.58 20.46
CA ASN A 93 -6.68 -11.41 20.79
C ASN A 93 -6.74 -12.63 19.87
N ARG A 94 -6.63 -13.83 20.47
CA ARG A 94 -6.67 -15.12 19.74
C ARG A 94 -7.92 -15.30 18.89
N GLU A 95 -9.07 -14.90 19.41
CA GLU A 95 -10.34 -15.04 18.70
C GLU A 95 -10.45 -14.05 17.53
N ALA A 96 -9.86 -12.86 17.64
CA ALA A 96 -9.80 -11.92 16.52
C ALA A 96 -8.95 -12.46 15.36
N ALA A 97 -7.77 -13.03 15.65
CA ALA A 97 -6.92 -13.65 14.63
C ALA A 97 -7.63 -14.81 13.90
N LYS A 98 -8.32 -15.69 14.65
CA LYS A 98 -9.12 -16.78 14.07
C LYS A 98 -10.28 -16.27 13.22
N LYS A 99 -11.03 -15.28 13.71
CA LYS A 99 -12.16 -14.68 12.98
C LYS A 99 -11.69 -14.04 11.67
N ALA A 100 -10.55 -13.34 11.68
CA ALA A 100 -10.00 -12.73 10.48
C ALA A 100 -9.66 -13.77 9.41
N ARG A 101 -9.10 -14.93 9.80
CA ARG A 101 -8.88 -16.05 8.87
C ARG A 101 -10.19 -16.56 8.26
N LEU A 102 -11.20 -16.81 9.10
CA LEU A 102 -12.50 -17.31 8.64
C LEU A 102 -13.19 -16.31 7.70
N MET A 103 -13.15 -15.02 8.01
CA MET A 103 -13.72 -13.97 7.15
C MET A 103 -13.04 -13.87 5.78
N GLU A 104 -11.74 -14.18 5.67
CA GLU A 104 -11.07 -14.30 4.37
C GLU A 104 -11.59 -15.51 3.58
N GLU A 105 -11.73 -16.66 4.25
CA GLU A 105 -12.21 -17.91 3.64
C GLU A 105 -13.64 -17.74 3.11
N ASP A 106 -14.48 -17.02 3.86
CA ASP A 106 -15.87 -16.69 3.51
C ASP A 106 -16.01 -15.48 2.56
N ASN A 107 -14.90 -14.87 2.11
CA ASN A 107 -14.87 -13.63 1.32
C ASN A 107 -15.68 -12.47 1.92
N SER A 108 -15.78 -12.40 3.25
CA SER A 108 -16.45 -11.33 3.99
C SER A 108 -15.55 -10.09 4.09
N HIS A 109 -15.29 -9.45 2.95
CA HIS A 109 -14.29 -8.38 2.81
C HIS A 109 -14.52 -7.18 3.74
N LYS A 110 -15.79 -6.76 3.89
CA LYS A 110 -16.14 -5.62 4.73
C LYS A 110 -15.90 -5.92 6.21
N GLU A 111 -16.39 -7.05 6.68
CA GLU A 111 -16.26 -7.52 8.06
C GLU A 111 -14.78 -7.73 8.40
N LEU A 112 -14.01 -8.33 7.48
CA LEU A 112 -12.57 -8.47 7.61
C LEU A 112 -11.89 -7.10 7.75
N GLY A 113 -12.22 -6.14 6.88
CA GLY A 113 -11.65 -4.79 6.95
C GLY A 113 -11.94 -4.08 8.28
N LEU A 114 -13.17 -4.19 8.77
CA LEU A 114 -13.55 -3.65 10.08
C LEU A 114 -12.76 -4.31 11.22
N LEU A 115 -12.59 -5.63 11.18
CA LEU A 115 -11.82 -6.39 12.17
C LEU A 115 -10.32 -6.02 12.16
N LEU A 116 -9.78 -5.69 10.99
CA LEU A 116 -8.41 -5.18 10.81
C LEU A 116 -8.24 -3.73 11.31
N GLY A 117 -9.33 -3.07 11.70
CA GLY A 117 -9.32 -1.69 12.22
C GLY A 117 -9.45 -0.63 11.12
N TYR A 118 -9.93 -0.98 9.93
CA TYR A 118 -10.13 0.00 8.87
C TYR A 118 -11.42 0.82 9.09
N PRO A 119 -11.46 2.09 8.64
CA PRO A 119 -12.65 2.90 8.77
C PRO A 119 -13.84 2.31 8.00
N LYS A 120 -15.04 2.33 8.60
CA LYS A 120 -16.27 1.82 7.97
C LYS A 120 -16.49 2.32 6.54
N CYS A 121 -16.32 3.63 6.32
CA CYS A 121 -16.45 4.24 4.98
C CYS A 121 -15.47 3.66 3.95
N CYS A 122 -14.26 3.26 4.37
CA CYS A 122 -13.26 2.66 3.50
C CYS A 122 -13.56 1.19 3.22
N CYS A 123 -14.10 0.46 4.21
CA CYS A 123 -14.59 -0.90 4.00
C CYS A 123 -15.75 -0.94 3.00
N GLU A 124 -16.72 -0.03 3.15
CA GLU A 124 -17.85 0.11 2.22
C GLU A 124 -17.41 0.50 0.81
N PHE A 125 -16.43 1.41 0.71
CA PHE A 125 -15.83 1.76 -0.57
C PHE A 125 -15.11 0.57 -1.21
N PHE A 126 -14.35 -0.20 -0.44
CA PHE A 126 -13.67 -1.40 -0.93
C PHE A 126 -14.68 -2.43 -1.42
N GLU A 127 -15.68 -2.79 -0.63
CA GLU A 127 -16.73 -3.74 -1.00
C GLU A 127 -17.45 -3.35 -2.30
N LYS A 128 -17.72 -2.05 -2.49
CA LYS A 128 -18.38 -1.53 -3.70
C LYS A 128 -17.50 -1.57 -4.96
N ASN A 129 -16.19 -1.40 -4.83
CA ASN A 129 -15.29 -1.16 -5.96
C ASN A 129 -14.28 -2.29 -6.20
N PHE A 130 -14.13 -3.23 -5.28
CA PHE A 130 -13.20 -4.34 -5.40
C PHE A 130 -13.60 -5.24 -6.57
N ASN A 131 -12.59 -5.63 -7.34
CA ASN A 131 -12.71 -6.56 -8.43
C ASN A 131 -11.45 -7.42 -8.46
N GLU A 132 -11.58 -8.74 -8.56
CA GLU A 132 -10.43 -9.64 -8.66
C GLU A 132 -9.51 -9.32 -9.85
N LYS A 133 -10.05 -8.70 -10.90
CA LYS A 133 -9.27 -8.25 -12.07
C LYS A 133 -8.46 -6.97 -11.79
N ASN A 134 -8.90 -6.14 -10.85
CA ASN A 134 -8.22 -4.91 -10.43
C ASN A 134 -8.29 -4.74 -8.91
N THR A 135 -7.26 -5.23 -8.23
CA THR A 135 -7.14 -5.20 -6.77
C THR A 135 -6.58 -3.88 -6.24
N ASP A 136 -6.09 -3.00 -7.12
CA ASP A 136 -5.61 -1.67 -6.75
C ASP A 136 -6.67 -0.60 -7.01
N LEU A 137 -7.10 0.06 -5.92
CA LEU A 137 -8.17 1.05 -5.96
C LEU A 137 -7.63 2.49 -5.96
N THR A 138 -6.35 2.73 -6.25
CA THR A 138 -5.75 4.08 -6.25
C THR A 138 -6.47 5.01 -7.21
N LEU A 139 -6.71 4.60 -8.47
CA LEU A 139 -7.46 5.42 -9.43
C LEU A 139 -8.92 5.61 -9.02
N LYS A 140 -9.54 4.62 -8.37
CA LYS A 140 -10.91 4.75 -7.83
C LYS A 140 -10.98 5.71 -6.65
N THR A 141 -9.94 5.72 -5.82
CA THR A 141 -9.76 6.67 -4.73
C THR A 141 -9.63 8.08 -5.30
N LEU A 142 -8.82 8.25 -6.34
CA LEU A 142 -8.66 9.54 -7.04
C LEU A 142 -9.96 10.01 -7.70
N GLU A 143 -10.69 9.11 -8.37
CA GLU A 143 -11.99 9.40 -8.97
C GLU A 143 -12.95 9.99 -7.94
N ASN A 144 -12.98 9.40 -6.73
CA ASN A 144 -13.84 9.80 -5.61
C ASN A 144 -13.26 10.95 -4.75
N SER A 145 -12.11 11.52 -5.13
CA SER A 145 -11.49 12.66 -4.45
C SER A 145 -11.70 13.96 -5.22
N ASP A 146 -11.80 15.07 -4.49
CA ASP A 146 -11.88 16.40 -5.09
C ASP A 146 -10.46 16.95 -5.33
N GLY A 147 -10.23 17.49 -6.53
CA GLY A 147 -8.94 18.05 -6.94
C GLY A 147 -7.84 17.00 -7.14
N HIS A 148 -6.59 17.45 -7.05
CA HIS A 148 -5.39 16.62 -7.21
C HIS A 148 -4.36 16.86 -6.08
N GLU A 149 -4.70 17.66 -5.08
CA GLU A 149 -3.82 18.02 -3.96
C GLU A 149 -4.33 17.37 -2.67
N PHE A 150 -3.45 16.61 -2.02
CA PHE A 150 -3.84 15.73 -0.93
C PHE A 150 -2.82 15.74 0.22
N PRO A 151 -3.25 15.42 1.45
CA PRO A 151 -2.31 15.26 2.56
C PRO A 151 -1.37 14.05 2.33
N LEU A 152 -0.08 14.20 2.62
CA LEU A 152 0.92 13.13 2.50
C LEU A 152 0.53 11.83 3.22
N TYR A 153 -0.25 11.95 4.30
CA TYR A 153 -0.76 10.84 5.10
C TYR A 153 -1.67 9.88 4.32
N ALA A 154 -2.25 10.33 3.21
CA ALA A 154 -3.13 9.53 2.36
C ALA A 154 -2.40 8.93 1.14
N ASN A 155 -1.08 9.14 0.99
CA ASN A 155 -0.31 8.66 -0.16
C ASN A 155 -0.13 7.13 -0.16
N ILE A 156 -1.18 6.42 -0.58
CA ILE A 156 -1.19 4.96 -0.71
C ILE A 156 -0.42 4.47 -1.94
N ALA A 157 -0.19 5.34 -2.94
CA ALA A 157 0.56 5.00 -4.15
C ALA A 157 2.04 4.70 -3.86
N ALA A 158 2.60 5.22 -2.76
CA ALA A 158 3.96 4.88 -2.35
C ALA A 158 4.14 3.41 -1.92
N ARG A 159 3.04 2.65 -1.71
CA ARG A 159 3.08 1.24 -1.28
C ARG A 159 3.86 0.33 -2.23
N HIS A 160 3.90 0.68 -3.52
CA HIS A 160 4.61 -0.10 -4.54
C HIS A 160 6.14 0.01 -4.40
N PHE A 161 6.60 0.95 -3.58
CA PHE A 161 7.99 1.15 -3.18
C PHE A 161 8.23 0.71 -1.73
N ASP A 162 7.35 -0.14 -1.19
CA ASP A 162 7.37 -0.61 0.20
C ASP A 162 7.28 0.56 1.20
N VAL A 163 6.59 1.66 0.86
CA VAL A 163 6.40 2.80 1.78
C VAL A 163 4.91 3.17 1.86
N SER A 164 4.29 2.93 3.01
CA SER A 164 2.90 3.35 3.25
C SER A 164 2.62 3.47 4.75
N LEU A 165 1.76 4.42 5.11
CA LEU A 165 1.20 4.55 6.46
C LEU A 165 -0.19 3.90 6.58
N LEU A 166 -0.76 3.43 5.47
CA LEU A 166 -2.09 2.81 5.42
C LEU A 166 -1.98 1.39 4.86
N SER A 167 -2.84 0.52 5.38
CA SER A 167 -2.98 -0.89 4.96
C SER A 167 -4.30 -1.13 4.20
N HIS A 168 -5.03 -0.06 3.92
CA HIS A 168 -6.29 -0.02 3.18
C HIS A 168 -6.27 1.15 2.20
N PHE A 169 -7.07 1.05 1.14
CA PHE A 169 -7.35 2.19 0.28
C PHE A 169 -8.35 3.11 0.98
N PRO A 170 -8.04 4.39 1.18
CA PRO A 170 -9.02 5.32 1.71
C PRO A 170 -10.13 5.54 0.66
N HIS A 171 -11.37 5.80 1.07
CA HIS A 171 -12.46 6.01 0.09
C HIS A 171 -12.26 7.27 -0.78
N ASN A 172 -11.50 8.24 -0.28
CA ASN A 172 -10.92 9.38 -1.00
C ASN A 172 -9.64 9.83 -0.27
N PHE A 173 -8.80 10.61 -0.91
CA PHE A 173 -7.53 11.04 -0.33
C PHE A 173 -7.68 12.08 0.80
N GLN A 174 -8.86 12.66 1.00
CA GLN A 174 -9.19 13.53 2.13
C GLN A 174 -9.88 12.78 3.30
N CYS A 175 -9.89 11.45 3.28
CA CYS A 175 -10.59 10.64 4.29
C CYS A 175 -9.99 10.86 5.69
N LYS A 176 -10.68 11.66 6.52
CA LYS A 176 -10.21 12.02 7.87
C LYS A 176 -9.85 10.82 8.75
N PRO A 177 -10.67 9.76 8.87
CA PRO A 177 -10.30 8.58 9.66
C PRO A 177 -9.01 7.91 9.18
N SER A 178 -8.79 7.83 7.87
CA SER A 178 -7.55 7.25 7.32
C SER A 178 -6.35 8.13 7.62
N ILE A 179 -6.48 9.45 7.44
CA ILE A 179 -5.42 10.41 7.78
C ILE A 179 -5.02 10.29 9.25
N GLU A 180 -5.97 10.14 10.18
CA GLU A 180 -5.66 9.97 11.60
C GLU A 180 -4.95 8.64 11.90
N ILE A 181 -5.34 7.54 11.25
CA ILE A 181 -4.61 6.27 11.32
C ILE A 181 -3.16 6.47 10.84
N ALA A 182 -2.96 7.10 9.68
CA ALA A 182 -1.64 7.32 9.12
C ALA A 182 -0.76 8.21 10.00
N LYS A 183 -1.30 9.28 10.58
CA LYS A 183 -0.59 10.14 11.55
C LYS A 183 -0.15 9.33 12.78
N ASN A 184 -1.04 8.51 13.32
CA ASN A 184 -0.70 7.66 14.48
C ASN A 184 0.37 6.62 14.12
N ASN A 185 0.27 6.01 12.95
CA ASN A 185 1.28 5.08 12.44
C ASN A 185 2.64 5.76 12.30
N LEU A 186 2.71 7.00 11.76
CA LEU A 186 3.96 7.75 11.67
C LEU A 186 4.55 8.08 13.05
N LYS A 187 3.72 8.41 14.04
CA LYS A 187 4.18 8.60 15.44
C LYS A 187 4.81 7.33 16.00
N ILE A 188 4.24 6.17 15.71
CA ILE A 188 4.80 4.87 16.11
C ILE A 188 6.12 4.59 15.40
N ILE A 189 6.22 4.83 14.09
CA ILE A 189 7.51 4.71 13.37
C ILE A 189 8.54 5.62 14.03
N LYS A 190 8.20 6.89 14.29
CA LYS A 190 9.10 7.88 14.91
C LYS A 190 9.58 7.45 16.30
N LYS A 191 8.70 6.84 17.12
CA LYS A 191 9.05 6.27 18.43
C LYS A 191 10.18 5.25 18.34
N TYR A 192 10.23 4.46 17.26
CA TYR A 192 11.20 3.38 17.08
C TYR A 192 12.40 3.74 16.19
N SER A 193 12.23 4.71 15.28
CA SER A 193 13.28 5.20 14.40
C SER A 193 12.88 6.56 13.82
N GLU A 194 13.49 7.63 14.33
CA GLU A 194 13.34 8.97 13.76
C GLU A 194 13.81 9.06 12.32
N GLN A 195 14.92 8.37 12.01
CA GLN A 195 15.46 8.31 10.65
C GLN A 195 14.46 7.67 9.67
N LEU A 196 13.85 6.54 10.05
CA LEU A 196 12.87 5.89 9.18
C LEU A 196 11.61 6.73 9.02
N ALA A 197 11.14 7.39 10.08
CA ALA A 197 10.02 8.32 9.99
C ALA A 197 10.32 9.48 9.02
N ALA A 198 11.53 10.04 9.06
CA ALA A 198 11.97 11.06 8.13
C ALA A 198 12.02 10.55 6.67
N VAL A 199 12.50 9.32 6.45
CA VAL A 199 12.48 8.66 5.13
C VAL A 199 11.05 8.51 4.63
N PHE A 200 10.12 8.02 5.47
CA PHE A 200 8.71 7.89 5.12
C PHE A 200 8.09 9.24 4.76
N SER A 201 8.27 10.27 5.60
CA SER A 201 7.75 11.61 5.31
C SER A 201 8.31 12.18 4.01
N GLY A 202 9.60 12.01 3.74
CA GLY A 202 10.24 12.48 2.51
C GLY A 202 9.79 11.73 1.24
N ILE A 203 9.41 10.46 1.34
CA ILE A 203 8.87 9.69 0.20
C ILE A 203 7.38 9.99 -0.01
N LEU A 204 6.60 10.10 1.07
CA LEU A 204 5.16 10.34 1.01
C LEU A 204 4.84 11.77 0.57
N HIS A 205 5.74 12.73 0.82
CA HIS A 205 5.70 14.08 0.26
C HIS A 205 6.28 14.08 -1.16
N CYS A 206 5.45 13.72 -2.14
CA CYS A 206 5.83 13.65 -3.56
C CYS A 206 4.63 13.90 -4.47
N VAL A 207 4.89 14.07 -5.76
CA VAL A 207 3.84 13.92 -6.77
C VAL A 207 3.81 12.46 -7.22
N ALA A 208 2.68 11.79 -7.07
CA ALA A 208 2.47 10.45 -7.58
C ALA A 208 1.74 10.51 -8.93
N ILE A 209 2.32 9.86 -9.94
CA ILE A 209 1.64 9.55 -11.20
C ILE A 209 1.32 8.05 -11.17
N TYR A 210 0.04 7.72 -11.18
CA TYR A 210 -0.43 6.34 -11.23
C TYR A 210 -0.97 6.04 -12.62
N THR A 211 -0.51 4.94 -13.21
CA THR A 211 -1.06 4.43 -14.47
C THR A 211 -1.36 2.94 -14.35
N ALA A 212 -2.39 2.48 -15.05
CA ALA A 212 -2.74 1.06 -15.06
C ALA A 212 -1.74 0.19 -15.86
N GLU A 213 -1.02 0.78 -16.81
CA GLU A 213 -0.23 0.04 -17.81
C GLU A 213 1.26 0.42 -17.83
N GLU A 214 1.61 1.68 -17.57
CA GLU A 214 2.96 2.20 -17.72
C GLU A 214 3.78 2.21 -16.42
N GLY A 215 3.16 1.79 -15.32
CA GLY A 215 3.75 1.79 -13.98
C GLY A 215 3.33 2.99 -13.14
N ILE A 216 4.01 3.14 -12.01
CA ILE A 216 3.73 4.13 -10.97
C ILE A 216 5.01 4.92 -10.73
N PHE A 217 4.87 6.23 -10.67
CA PHE A 217 5.98 7.16 -10.57
C PHE A 217 5.81 8.04 -9.35
N LEU A 218 6.87 8.20 -8.55
CA LEU A 218 6.94 9.20 -7.48
C LEU A 218 7.97 10.26 -7.86
N LEU A 219 7.51 11.48 -8.09
CA LEU A 219 8.33 12.65 -8.38
C LEU A 219 8.64 13.35 -7.05
N ARG A 220 9.88 13.19 -6.59
CA ARG A 220 10.32 13.66 -5.27
C ARG A 220 11.09 14.97 -5.37
N LYS A 221 11.24 15.64 -4.22
CA LYS A 221 11.93 16.93 -4.11
C LYS A 221 11.35 17.92 -5.12
N TYR A 222 10.02 18.05 -5.09
CA TYR A 222 9.32 18.88 -6.04
C TYR A 222 9.09 20.28 -5.48
N GLU A 223 8.99 21.25 -6.38
CA GLU A 223 8.55 22.62 -6.12
C GLU A 223 7.34 22.91 -7.02
N LYS A 224 6.35 23.60 -6.46
CA LYS A 224 5.14 24.00 -7.17
C LYS A 224 5.22 25.47 -7.55
N LEU A 225 5.13 25.74 -8.85
CA LEU A 225 5.15 27.08 -9.45
C LEU A 225 3.83 27.30 -10.20
N GLY A 226 2.77 27.62 -9.46
CA GLY A 226 1.40 27.64 -10.02
C GLY A 226 0.95 26.22 -10.39
N ASP A 227 0.61 26.02 -11.67
CA ASP A 227 0.21 24.71 -12.21
C ASP A 227 1.41 23.85 -12.68
N MET A 228 2.62 24.40 -12.58
CA MET A 228 3.86 23.69 -12.91
C MET A 228 4.46 23.03 -11.67
N ILE A 229 4.93 21.81 -11.84
CA ILE A 229 5.71 21.05 -10.86
C ILE A 229 7.11 20.86 -11.45
N VAL A 230 8.12 21.34 -10.75
CA VAL A 230 9.53 21.05 -11.04
C VAL A 230 10.00 20.01 -10.04
N TYR A 231 10.67 18.93 -10.47
CA TYR A 231 11.04 17.83 -9.58
C TYR A 231 12.49 17.36 -9.76
N GLY A 232 13.09 16.88 -8.67
CA GLY A 232 14.50 16.53 -8.64
C GLY A 232 14.80 15.05 -8.88
N ASP A 233 13.88 14.15 -8.51
CA ASP A 233 14.12 12.71 -8.51
C ASP A 233 12.84 11.93 -8.86
N VAL A 234 13.00 10.74 -9.46
CA VAL A 234 11.92 9.90 -9.98
C VAL A 234 12.13 8.47 -9.51
N LEU A 235 11.20 7.98 -8.68
CA LEU A 235 11.08 6.56 -8.39
C LEU A 235 10.04 5.95 -9.33
N THR A 236 10.32 4.77 -9.90
CA THR A 236 9.40 4.09 -10.82
C THR A 236 9.29 2.59 -10.57
N THR A 237 8.10 2.02 -10.80
CA THR A 237 7.89 0.57 -10.85
C THR A 237 8.17 -0.05 -12.23
N SER A 238 8.28 0.75 -13.29
CA SER A 238 8.53 0.28 -14.66
C SER A 238 9.32 1.29 -15.51
N LYS A 239 10.13 0.82 -16.46
CA LYS A 239 10.88 1.65 -17.42
C LYS A 239 10.11 1.79 -18.75
N SER A 240 8.88 2.30 -18.67
CA SER A 240 7.98 2.52 -19.81
C SER A 240 8.36 3.74 -20.67
N LYS A 241 7.59 4.02 -21.73
CA LYS A 241 7.76 5.25 -22.52
C LYS A 241 7.53 6.49 -21.65
N LEU A 242 6.49 6.46 -20.82
CA LEU A 242 6.22 7.52 -19.86
C LEU A 242 7.37 7.72 -18.86
N TYR A 243 8.04 6.66 -18.41
CA TYR A 243 9.24 6.79 -17.57
C TYR A 243 10.30 7.67 -18.23
N TYR A 244 10.66 7.40 -19.49
CA TYR A 244 11.71 8.16 -20.17
C TYR A 244 11.29 9.62 -20.41
N LEU A 245 10.00 9.85 -20.67
CA LEU A 245 9.46 11.21 -20.79
C LEU A 245 9.56 11.98 -19.46
N ILE A 246 9.14 11.38 -18.35
CA ILE A 246 9.24 11.95 -16.99
C ILE A 246 10.69 12.14 -16.56
N ALA A 247 11.57 11.17 -16.82
CA ALA A 247 12.96 11.23 -16.35
C ALA A 247 13.81 12.24 -17.12
N SER A 248 13.52 12.43 -18.41
CA SER A 248 14.26 13.37 -19.27
C SER A 248 13.80 14.82 -19.09
N ASN A 249 12.55 15.01 -18.67
CA ASN A 249 11.94 16.32 -18.51
C ASN A 249 11.64 16.52 -17.03
N ARG A 250 12.28 17.47 -16.35
CA ARG A 250 12.12 17.67 -14.89
C ARG A 250 10.95 18.58 -14.52
N GLU A 251 9.99 18.68 -15.42
CA GLU A 251 8.87 19.60 -15.34
C GLU A 251 7.57 18.92 -15.79
N LEU A 252 6.50 19.20 -15.06
CA LEU A 252 5.17 18.66 -15.27
C LEU A 252 4.16 19.78 -15.11
N LYS A 253 3.29 20.01 -16.10
CA LYS A 253 2.13 20.88 -15.94
C LYS A 253 0.90 20.06 -15.59
N ILE A 254 0.24 20.38 -14.48
CA ILE A 254 -1.03 19.73 -14.12
C ILE A 254 -2.19 20.56 -14.69
N VAL A 255 -3.05 19.93 -15.48
CA VAL A 255 -4.28 20.56 -15.96
C VAL A 255 -5.45 20.15 -15.07
N ASP A 256 -5.56 18.85 -14.77
CA ASP A 256 -6.46 18.28 -13.77
C ASP A 256 -5.93 16.92 -13.29
N LYS A 257 -6.67 16.25 -12.39
CA LYS A 257 -6.25 14.98 -11.76
C LYS A 257 -6.06 13.81 -12.75
N ASN A 258 -6.61 13.89 -13.96
CA ASN A 258 -6.49 12.89 -15.02
C ASN A 258 -5.90 13.46 -16.32
N ASN A 259 -5.26 14.64 -16.26
CA ASN A 259 -4.74 15.37 -17.41
C ASN A 259 -3.52 16.20 -17.03
N PHE A 260 -2.37 15.89 -17.62
CA PHE A 260 -1.12 16.59 -17.37
C PHE A 260 -0.23 16.61 -18.61
N VAL A 261 0.70 17.56 -18.66
CA VAL A 261 1.57 17.78 -19.81
C VAL A 261 3.03 17.67 -19.39
N ILE A 262 3.82 16.91 -20.17
CA ILE A 262 5.27 16.78 -20.01
C ILE A 262 5.91 17.00 -21.37
N SER A 263 6.79 18.01 -21.51
CA SER A 263 7.47 18.33 -22.77
C SER A 263 6.51 18.43 -23.97
N ASP A 264 5.42 19.20 -23.82
CA ASP A 264 4.35 19.38 -24.81
C ASP A 264 3.52 18.12 -25.14
N VAL A 265 3.81 16.98 -24.52
CA VAL A 265 3.00 15.78 -24.64
C VAL A 265 1.87 15.83 -23.62
N ASN A 266 0.63 15.89 -24.10
CA ASN A 266 -0.57 15.83 -23.27
C ASN A 266 -0.94 14.38 -22.94
N ILE A 267 -0.89 14.04 -21.65
CA ILE A 267 -1.23 12.73 -21.09
C ILE A 267 -2.57 12.86 -20.37
N LYS A 268 -3.57 12.12 -20.86
CA LYS A 268 -4.93 12.23 -20.34
C LYS A 268 -5.71 10.92 -20.41
N GLY A 269 -6.68 10.79 -19.53
CA GLY A 269 -7.68 9.73 -19.55
C GLY A 269 -7.84 9.01 -18.22
N LYS A 270 -8.90 8.20 -18.09
CA LYS A 270 -9.26 7.51 -16.83
C LYS A 270 -8.21 6.50 -16.33
N GLY A 271 -7.31 6.07 -17.21
CA GLY A 271 -6.18 5.18 -16.86
C GLY A 271 -4.97 5.89 -16.27
N TYR A 272 -4.99 7.23 -16.23
CA TYR A 272 -3.91 8.08 -15.71
C TYR A 272 -4.41 8.90 -14.53
N GLY A 273 -3.62 9.01 -13.48
CA GLY A 273 -3.91 9.86 -12.33
C GLY A 273 -2.67 10.60 -11.87
N VAL A 274 -2.79 11.90 -11.61
CA VAL A 274 -1.75 12.72 -10.96
C VAL A 274 -2.24 13.20 -9.60
N MET A 275 -1.42 13.01 -8.58
CA MET A 275 -1.72 13.32 -7.18
C MET A 275 -0.52 14.04 -6.57
N VAL A 276 -0.72 15.27 -6.10
CA VAL A 276 0.28 16.06 -5.39
C VAL A 276 0.09 15.87 -3.89
N PHE A 277 1.04 15.23 -3.23
CA PHE A 277 0.98 14.99 -1.80
C PHE A 277 1.86 15.99 -1.04
N SER A 278 1.26 16.69 -0.07
CA SER A 278 1.91 17.72 0.75
C SER A 278 1.74 17.52 2.24
#